data_AF-A0A1V6D7X5-F1
#
_entry.id   AF-A0A1V6D7X5-F1
#
_cell.length_a   1.000
_cell.length_b   1.000
_cell.length_c   1.000
_cell.angle_alpha   90.00
_cell.angle_beta   90.00
_cell.angle_gamma   90.00
#
_symmetry.space_group_name_H-M   'P 1'
#
loop_
_entity.id
_entity.type
_entity.pdbx_description
1 polymer ?
#
loop_
_entity_poly.entity_id
_entity_poly.type
_entity_poly.pdbx_seq_one_letter_code
_entity_poly.pdbx_strand_id
1 'polypeptide(L)'
;MTIEDDIPRGHEDYDDPRLTAYALGELDGPERERFEREARAEPALQRELEQIRLMAATLTAELEAEPGPVLSEAQQAALARAAQPPGRRTLRMPSRATGAWRTYLAMAAGVMIVASLGGLLVYSLFLPPPSPRVVGPDLPPQTGMRKATYLPTPGLEQKAPVHEGTQDDDRPGHSSAPVGHTPLALELPRAQFIGTPEDIRHLRAIRPPRVGERTMPMVPADVFNVARGKPVTASDTTPVLGELKMITDGRKEGSNAHVELAPGRQWVRIDLLADHEIFAVVVWHYFLTARVYHDVVIQTADDAAFTANVRTIFNNDRDNSLRLGIGYDTPYVDNHEGELVVPRPVARGRYVRLWSNGNTSNDLNHYVEVEVYARPVK
;
A
#
# COMPACT_ATOMS: atom_id res chain seq x y z
N MET A 1 2.66 -13.99 -63.08
CA MET A 1 1.46 -13.29 -62.59
C MET A 1 1.57 -13.32 -61.07
N THR A 2 2.28 -12.34 -60.54
CA THR A 2 2.52 -12.16 -59.11
C THR A 2 1.93 -10.80 -58.79
N ILE A 3 0.86 -10.82 -58.00
CA ILE A 3 0.16 -9.66 -57.50
C ILE A 3 0.94 -9.23 -56.25
N GLU A 4 1.94 -8.39 -56.45
CA GLU A 4 2.67 -7.68 -55.41
C GLU A 4 3.10 -6.37 -56.07
N ASP A 5 2.30 -5.32 -55.88
CA ASP A 5 2.69 -3.90 -55.95
C ASP A 5 1.42 -3.04 -56.10
N ASP A 6 0.62 -2.93 -55.03
CA ASP A 6 -0.18 -1.73 -54.79
C ASP A 6 -0.68 -1.67 -53.34
N ILE A 7 0.21 -1.31 -52.41
CA ILE A 7 -0.19 -0.79 -51.10
C ILE A 7 0.39 0.62 -51.01
N PRO A 8 -0.45 1.67 -51.09
CA PRO A 8 0.01 3.04 -50.89
C PRO A 8 0.61 3.19 -49.49
N ARG A 9 1.93 3.43 -49.44
CA ARG A 9 2.60 3.90 -48.22
C ARG A 9 2.09 5.30 -47.90
N GLY A 10 1.33 5.42 -46.82
CA GLY A 10 0.82 6.70 -46.32
C GLY A 10 0.06 6.54 -45.01
N HIS A 11 0.67 5.87 -44.02
CA HIS A 11 0.25 6.05 -42.63
C HIS A 11 1.10 7.22 -42.10
N GLU A 12 0.69 8.45 -42.43
CA GLU A 12 1.10 9.61 -41.63
C GLU A 12 0.35 9.46 -40.31
N ASP A 13 1.06 8.98 -39.30
CA ASP A 13 0.60 8.87 -37.93
C ASP A 13 0.39 10.30 -37.41
N TYR A 14 -0.84 10.81 -37.52
CA TYR A 14 -1.24 12.08 -36.94
C TYR A 14 -1.41 11.87 -35.42
N ASP A 15 -0.30 11.71 -34.71
CA ASP A 15 -0.24 11.77 -33.25
C ASP A 15 -0.39 13.24 -32.77
N ASP A 16 -1.42 13.93 -33.28
CA ASP A 16 -1.79 15.27 -32.85
C ASP A 16 -2.88 15.16 -31.78
N PRO A 17 -2.58 15.45 -30.50
CA PRO A 17 -3.55 15.34 -29.42
C PRO A 17 -4.76 16.28 -29.62
N ARG A 18 -4.67 17.29 -30.48
CA ARG A 18 -5.77 18.19 -30.85
C ARG A 18 -6.86 17.48 -31.65
N LEU A 19 -6.51 16.42 -32.38
CA LEU A 19 -7.46 15.67 -33.23
C LEU A 19 -8.51 14.94 -32.39
N THR A 20 -8.08 14.24 -31.35
CA THR A 20 -8.96 13.58 -30.37
C THR A 20 -9.78 14.59 -29.57
N ALA A 21 -9.14 15.66 -29.07
CA ALA A 21 -9.84 16.71 -28.33
C ALA A 21 -10.93 17.40 -29.18
N TYR A 22 -10.69 17.59 -30.48
CA TYR A 22 -11.68 18.17 -31.39
C TYR A 22 -12.82 17.18 -31.68
N ALA A 23 -12.49 15.91 -31.89
CA ALA A 23 -13.48 14.88 -32.17
C ALA A 23 -14.44 14.64 -30.99
N LEU A 24 -13.95 14.77 -29.76
CA LEU A 24 -14.74 14.65 -28.52
C LEU A 24 -15.44 15.96 -28.10
N GLY A 25 -15.20 17.06 -28.81
CA GLY A 25 -15.80 18.37 -28.51
C GLY A 25 -15.17 19.09 -27.31
N GLU A 26 -13.98 18.70 -26.90
CA GLU A 26 -13.21 19.27 -25.78
C GLU A 26 -12.44 20.54 -26.20
N LEU A 27 -12.21 20.73 -27.50
CA LEU A 27 -11.61 21.95 -28.04
C LEU A 27 -12.62 23.10 -28.10
N ASP A 28 -12.29 24.23 -27.48
CA ASP A 28 -13.13 25.42 -27.42
C ASP A 28 -12.45 26.68 -27.97
N GLY A 29 -13.27 27.72 -28.12
CA GLY A 29 -12.80 29.07 -28.43
C GLY A 29 -11.89 29.19 -29.67
N PRO A 30 -10.84 30.04 -29.60
CA PRO A 30 -9.98 30.34 -30.74
C PRO A 30 -9.13 29.16 -31.22
N GLU A 31 -8.89 28.18 -30.36
CA GLU A 31 -8.07 27.00 -30.68
C GLU A 31 -8.84 26.05 -31.60
N ARG A 32 -10.12 25.82 -31.30
CA ARG A 32 -11.03 25.10 -32.18
C ARG A 32 -11.09 25.71 -33.58
N GLU A 33 -11.22 27.03 -33.68
CA GLU A 33 -11.29 27.70 -34.98
C GLU A 33 -10.00 27.60 -35.80
N ARG A 34 -8.84 27.55 -35.14
CA ARG A 34 -7.54 27.33 -35.81
C ARG A 34 -7.47 25.91 -36.34
N PHE A 35 -7.83 24.94 -35.52
CA PHE A 35 -7.86 23.54 -35.91
C PHE A 35 -8.85 23.29 -37.05
N GLU A 36 -10.03 23.92 -37.03
CA GLU A 36 -11.02 23.82 -38.12
C GLU A 36 -10.53 24.42 -39.45
N ARG A 37 -9.59 25.36 -39.42
CA ARG A 37 -8.96 25.91 -40.64
C ARG A 37 -7.87 24.98 -41.15
N GLU A 38 -7.06 24.41 -40.26
CA GLU A 38 -6.05 23.38 -40.56
C GLU A 38 -6.72 22.13 -41.17
N ALA A 39 -7.76 21.61 -40.50
CA ALA A 39 -8.58 20.51 -40.98
C ALA A 39 -9.24 20.78 -42.35
N ARG A 40 -9.57 22.03 -42.67
CA ARG A 40 -10.09 22.39 -43.99
C ARG A 40 -9.05 22.37 -45.09
N ALA A 41 -7.79 22.61 -44.75
CA ALA A 41 -6.68 22.62 -45.70
C ALA A 41 -6.13 21.21 -46.00
N GLU A 42 -6.36 20.25 -45.10
CA GLU A 42 -5.81 18.88 -45.22
C GLU A 42 -6.90 17.80 -45.34
N PRO A 43 -7.10 17.21 -46.54
CA PRO A 43 -8.06 16.13 -46.76
C PRO A 43 -7.72 14.81 -46.02
N ALA A 44 -6.49 14.63 -45.54
CA ALA A 44 -6.11 13.49 -44.70
C ALA A 44 -6.72 13.63 -43.29
N LEU A 45 -6.54 14.80 -42.67
CA LEU A 45 -7.09 15.13 -41.35
C LEU A 45 -8.62 15.01 -41.31
N GLN A 46 -9.30 15.38 -42.41
CA GLN A 46 -10.77 15.23 -42.51
C GLN A 46 -11.21 13.76 -42.50
N ARG A 47 -10.48 12.89 -43.20
CA ARG A 47 -10.81 11.46 -43.27
C ARG A 47 -10.64 10.79 -41.92
N GLU A 48 -9.62 11.18 -41.17
CA GLU A 48 -9.37 10.66 -39.83
C GLU A 48 -10.41 11.15 -38.81
N LEU A 49 -10.79 12.44 -38.87
CA LEU A 49 -11.88 12.98 -38.07
C LEU A 49 -13.22 12.26 -38.34
N GLU A 50 -13.47 11.88 -39.60
CA GLU A 50 -14.65 11.10 -39.97
C GLU A 50 -14.60 9.68 -39.38
N GLN A 51 -13.44 9.02 -39.41
CA GLN A 51 -13.24 7.71 -38.79
C GLN A 51 -13.48 7.74 -37.28
N ILE A 52 -12.94 8.74 -36.58
CA ILE A 52 -13.14 8.86 -35.12
C ILE A 52 -14.60 9.11 -34.80
N ARG A 53 -15.30 9.94 -35.57
CA ARG A 53 -16.74 10.18 -35.37
C ARG A 53 -17.58 8.93 -35.60
N LEU A 54 -17.25 8.12 -36.60
CA LEU A 54 -17.92 6.84 -36.85
C LEU A 54 -17.69 5.84 -35.72
N MET A 55 -16.45 5.76 -35.22
CA MET A 55 -16.12 4.91 -34.06
C MET A 55 -16.85 5.37 -32.80
N ALA A 56 -16.84 6.67 -32.51
CA ALA A 56 -17.55 7.25 -31.38
C ALA A 56 -19.07 7.01 -31.47
N ALA A 57 -19.67 7.21 -32.64
CA ALA A 57 -21.09 6.94 -32.86
C ALA A 57 -21.44 5.45 -32.68
N THR A 58 -20.56 4.55 -33.10
CA THR A 58 -20.74 3.09 -32.91
C THR A 58 -20.72 2.74 -31.42
N LEU A 59 -19.74 3.26 -30.67
CA LEU A 59 -19.64 3.05 -29.22
C LEU A 59 -20.84 3.63 -28.46
N THR A 60 -21.32 4.82 -28.84
CA THR A 60 -22.52 5.41 -28.25
C THR A 60 -23.76 4.56 -28.54
N ALA A 61 -23.92 4.07 -29.77
CA ALA A 61 -25.05 3.21 -30.12
C ALA A 61 -25.03 1.86 -29.37
N GLU A 62 -23.85 1.26 -29.20
CA GLU A 62 -23.69 0.03 -28.40
C GLU A 62 -24.00 0.29 -26.91
N LEU A 63 -23.54 1.40 -26.34
CA LEU A 63 -23.83 1.78 -24.96
C LEU A 63 -25.33 2.10 -24.75
N GLU A 64 -25.99 2.74 -25.70
CA GLU A 64 -27.43 3.02 -25.64
C GLU A 64 -28.28 1.76 -25.82
N ALA A 65 -27.75 0.76 -26.53
CA ALA A 65 -28.40 -0.53 -26.73
C ALA A 65 -28.30 -1.45 -25.50
N GLU A 66 -27.39 -1.18 -24.56
CA GLU A 66 -27.34 -1.89 -23.28
C GLU A 66 -28.49 -1.46 -22.37
N PRO A 67 -29.40 -2.37 -21.97
CA PRO A 67 -30.42 -2.05 -20.98
C PRO A 67 -29.75 -1.86 -19.61
N GLY A 68 -29.48 -0.60 -19.26
CA GLY A 68 -29.00 -0.23 -17.93
C GLY A 68 -29.97 -0.67 -16.82
N PRO A 69 -29.49 -0.92 -15.59
CA PRO A 69 -30.34 -1.32 -14.49
C PRO A 69 -31.36 -0.21 -14.18
N VAL A 70 -32.63 -0.49 -14.45
CA VAL A 70 -33.73 0.43 -14.11
C VAL A 70 -33.85 0.48 -12.58
N LEU A 71 -33.58 1.65 -12.01
CA LEU A 71 -33.77 1.89 -10.58
C LEU A 71 -35.24 1.62 -10.21
N SER A 72 -35.46 0.75 -9.23
CA SER A 72 -36.80 0.50 -8.69
C SER A 72 -37.41 1.79 -8.11
N GLU A 73 -38.74 1.88 -8.08
CA GLU A 73 -39.45 3.03 -7.47
C GLU A 73 -38.99 3.31 -6.03
N ALA A 74 -38.62 2.25 -5.29
CA ALA A 74 -38.09 2.36 -3.93
C ALA A 74 -36.71 3.06 -3.89
N GLN A 75 -35.84 2.79 -4.86
CA GLN A 75 -34.52 3.43 -4.97
C GLN A 75 -34.65 4.88 -5.42
N GLN A 76 -35.57 5.18 -6.35
CA GLN A 76 -35.86 6.54 -6.77
C GLN A 76 -36.43 7.38 -5.61
N ALA A 77 -37.32 6.81 -4.79
CA ALA A 77 -37.85 7.45 -3.61
C ALA A 77 -36.78 7.70 -2.52
N ALA A 78 -35.81 6.79 -2.38
CA ALA A 78 -34.69 6.96 -1.45
C ALA A 78 -33.76 8.11 -1.88
N LEU A 79 -33.45 8.19 -3.18
CA LEU A 79 -32.61 9.26 -3.73
C LEU A 79 -33.30 10.63 -3.63
N ALA A 80 -34.62 10.69 -3.90
CA ALA A 80 -35.41 11.92 -3.76
C ALA A 80 -35.52 12.41 -2.29
N ARG A 81 -35.44 11.50 -1.31
CA ARG A 81 -35.35 11.85 0.12
C ARG A 81 -33.95 12.34 0.49
N ALA A 82 -32.91 11.73 -0.06
CA ALA A 82 -31.52 12.12 0.18
C ALA A 82 -31.15 13.47 -0.47
N ALA A 83 -31.80 13.82 -1.59
CA ALA A 83 -31.56 15.06 -2.32
C ALA A 83 -32.26 16.31 -1.73
N GLN A 84 -33.05 16.17 -0.66
CA GLN A 84 -33.65 17.34 0.00
C GLN A 84 -32.61 18.04 0.90
N PRO A 85 -32.36 19.35 0.72
CA PRO A 85 -31.47 20.08 1.62
C PRO A 85 -32.08 20.11 3.03
N PRO A 86 -31.27 20.00 4.10
CA PRO A 86 -31.78 20.00 5.46
C PRO A 86 -32.54 21.31 5.72
N GLY A 87 -33.83 21.18 6.00
CA GLY A 87 -34.70 22.31 6.29
C GLY A 87 -34.15 23.17 7.43
N ARG A 88 -34.02 24.47 7.17
CA ARG A 88 -33.57 25.47 8.14
C ARG A 88 -34.57 25.54 9.30
N ARG A 89 -34.31 24.79 10.37
CA ARG A 89 -35.08 24.87 11.62
C ARG A 89 -34.83 26.23 12.27
N THR A 90 -35.72 27.19 12.04
CA THR A 90 -35.80 28.39 12.88
C THR A 90 -36.31 27.96 14.25
N LEU A 91 -35.39 27.86 15.21
CA LEU A 91 -35.71 27.70 16.63
C LEU A 91 -36.45 28.96 17.12
N ARG A 92 -37.78 28.86 17.18
CA ARG A 92 -38.62 29.84 17.85
C ARG A 92 -38.55 29.57 19.35
N MET A 93 -37.75 30.34 20.06
CA MET A 93 -37.63 30.26 21.52
C MET A 93 -38.95 30.72 22.18
N PRO A 94 -39.55 29.91 23.08
CA PRO A 94 -40.61 30.41 23.95
C PRO A 94 -40.01 31.22 25.09
N SER A 95 -40.57 32.41 25.31
CA SER A 95 -40.25 33.28 26.43
C SER A 95 -40.93 32.80 27.71
N ARG A 96 -40.18 32.88 28.81
CA ARG A 96 -40.59 32.76 30.24
C ARG A 96 -40.89 31.35 30.79
N ALA A 97 -39.96 30.82 31.58
CA ALA A 97 -40.25 30.10 32.85
C ALA A 97 -38.98 29.86 33.69
N THR A 98 -38.84 30.65 34.76
CA THR A 98 -38.30 30.39 36.10
C THR A 98 -37.32 29.20 36.35
N GLY A 99 -36.05 29.51 36.60
CA GLY A 99 -35.46 29.39 37.94
C GLY A 99 -35.04 28.03 38.53
N ALA A 100 -35.28 26.87 37.90
CA ALA A 100 -35.01 25.57 38.56
C ALA A 100 -33.80 24.77 38.02
N TRP A 101 -33.21 25.11 36.87
CA TRP A 101 -32.15 24.28 36.27
C TRP A 101 -30.72 24.59 36.72
N ARG A 102 -30.47 25.74 37.36
CA ARG A 102 -29.11 26.10 37.81
C ARG A 102 -28.68 25.34 39.07
N THR A 103 -29.59 24.74 39.82
CA THR A 103 -29.27 23.98 41.05
C THR A 103 -28.86 22.53 40.78
N TYR A 104 -29.34 21.92 39.68
CA TYR A 104 -28.99 20.53 39.34
C TYR A 104 -27.57 20.37 38.76
N LEU A 105 -26.99 21.41 38.16
CA LEU A 105 -25.61 21.38 37.66
C LEU A 105 -24.54 21.53 38.76
N ALA A 106 -24.89 22.03 39.95
CA ALA A 106 -23.94 22.16 41.06
C ALA A 106 -23.79 20.87 41.90
N MET A 107 -24.81 20.01 41.97
CA MET A 107 -24.73 18.74 42.71
C MET A 107 -23.97 17.63 41.96
N ALA A 108 -23.93 17.65 40.63
CA ALA A 108 -23.19 16.66 39.85
C ALA A 108 -21.65 16.84 39.90
N ALA A 109 -21.16 18.05 40.19
CA ALA A 109 -19.73 18.32 40.33
C ALA A 109 -19.15 17.84 41.68
N GLY A 110 -19.98 17.69 42.73
CA GLY A 110 -19.52 17.27 44.07
C GLY A 110 -19.27 15.77 44.21
N VAL A 111 -20.00 14.92 43.47
CA VAL A 111 -19.90 13.45 43.58
C VAL A 111 -18.65 12.90 42.87
N MET A 112 -18.11 13.61 41.87
CA MET A 112 -16.92 13.18 41.12
C MET A 112 -15.59 13.47 41.85
N ILE A 113 -15.56 14.40 42.80
CA ILE A 113 -14.34 14.77 43.54
C ILE A 113 -14.07 13.78 44.69
N VAL A 114 -15.11 13.19 45.31
CA VAL A 114 -14.93 12.22 46.41
C VAL A 114 -14.55 10.83 45.89
N ALA A 115 -15.03 10.42 44.72
CA ALA A 115 -14.67 9.12 44.12
C ALA A 115 -13.20 9.06 43.62
N SER A 116 -12.63 10.21 43.23
CA SER A 116 -11.27 10.29 42.69
C SER A 116 -10.18 10.21 43.77
N LEU A 117 -10.47 10.66 45.00
CA LEU A 117 -9.53 10.60 46.13
C LEU A 117 -9.53 9.22 46.84
N GLY A 118 -10.66 8.49 46.82
CA GLY A 118 -10.74 7.14 47.40
C GLY A 118 -10.02 6.08 46.58
N GLY A 119 -10.07 6.16 45.24
CA GLY A 119 -9.41 5.19 44.36
C GLY A 119 -7.88 5.23 44.43
N LEU A 120 -7.31 6.40 44.68
CA LEU A 120 -5.85 6.60 44.80
C LEU A 120 -5.28 6.05 46.13
N LEU A 121 -6.09 5.97 47.19
CA LEU A 121 -5.68 5.41 48.49
C LEU A 121 -5.72 3.87 48.52
N VAL A 122 -6.62 3.25 47.75
CA VAL A 122 -6.70 1.79 47.65
C VAL A 122 -5.61 1.22 46.73
N TYR A 123 -5.20 1.97 45.70
CA TYR A 123 -4.14 1.55 44.79
C TYR A 123 -2.75 1.50 45.46
N SER A 124 -2.47 2.37 46.44
CA SER A 124 -1.18 2.40 47.15
C SER A 124 -0.99 1.27 48.17
N LEU A 125 -2.06 0.59 48.57
CA LEU A 125 -2.02 -0.56 49.48
C LEU A 125 -1.71 -1.90 48.79
N PHE A 126 -1.73 -1.95 47.44
CA PHE A 126 -1.55 -3.18 46.66
C PHE A 126 -0.28 -3.22 45.80
N LEU A 127 0.64 -2.25 45.93
CA LEU A 127 1.97 -2.37 45.31
C LEU A 127 2.88 -3.28 46.14
N PRO A 128 3.52 -4.30 45.54
CA PRO A 128 4.54 -5.08 46.23
C PRO A 128 5.77 -4.20 46.54
N PRO A 129 6.49 -4.44 47.65
CA PRO A 129 7.64 -3.63 48.02
C PRO A 129 8.77 -3.78 46.98
N PRO A 130 9.49 -2.69 46.66
CA PRO A 130 10.63 -2.76 45.75
C PRO A 130 11.76 -3.60 46.37
N SER A 131 12.34 -4.50 45.57
CA SER A 131 13.52 -5.29 45.93
C SER A 131 14.73 -4.40 46.25
N PRO A 132 15.59 -4.79 47.22
CA PRO A 132 16.75 -3.99 47.60
C PRO A 132 17.74 -3.84 46.45
N ARG A 133 18.13 -2.59 46.18
CA ARG A 133 19.17 -2.24 45.18
C ARG A 133 20.55 -2.66 45.70
N VAL A 134 21.24 -3.46 44.90
CA VAL A 134 22.69 -3.69 45.03
C VAL A 134 23.41 -2.41 44.62
N VAL A 135 24.19 -1.84 45.54
CA VAL A 135 25.05 -0.68 45.31
C VAL A 135 26.34 -1.17 44.63
N GLY A 136 26.54 -0.79 43.38
CA GLY A 136 27.85 -0.84 42.70
C GLY A 136 28.56 0.51 42.79
N PRO A 137 29.89 0.57 42.83
CA PRO A 137 30.65 1.78 43.18
C PRO A 137 30.69 2.86 42.09
N ASP A 138 30.84 4.09 42.58
CA ASP A 138 30.76 5.38 41.90
C ASP A 138 31.69 5.58 40.69
N LEU A 139 31.16 6.22 39.64
CA LEU A 139 31.93 6.86 38.56
C LEU A 139 31.80 8.40 38.71
N PRO A 140 32.90 9.18 38.53
CA PRO A 140 32.95 10.60 38.87
C PRO A 140 32.29 11.51 37.80
N PRO A 141 31.98 12.76 38.17
CA PRO A 141 31.03 13.61 37.43
C PRO A 141 31.65 14.27 36.19
N GLN A 142 30.90 14.27 35.09
CA GLN A 142 31.19 15.09 33.91
C GLN A 142 30.41 16.40 33.97
N THR A 143 31.17 17.48 33.82
CA THR A 143 30.79 18.87 33.96
C THR A 143 30.36 19.44 32.61
N GLY A 144 29.31 20.28 32.59
CA GLY A 144 29.25 21.43 31.67
C GLY A 144 28.42 21.33 30.38
N MET A 145 27.26 22.02 30.41
CA MET A 145 26.58 22.80 29.36
C MET A 145 27.07 22.70 27.89
N ARG A 146 26.20 22.65 26.88
CA ARG A 146 25.43 23.80 26.34
C ARG A 146 24.46 23.34 25.24
N LYS A 147 23.29 23.99 25.18
CA LYS A 147 22.36 23.97 24.05
C LYS A 147 22.96 24.74 22.87
N ALA A 148 22.88 24.19 21.66
CA ALA A 148 23.13 24.92 20.43
C ALA A 148 21.96 24.74 19.45
N THR A 149 21.34 25.88 19.16
CA THR A 149 20.32 26.18 18.17
C THR A 149 20.84 25.91 16.75
N TYR A 150 20.03 25.31 15.87
CA TYR A 150 20.34 25.18 14.45
C TYR A 150 19.50 26.18 13.65
N LEU A 151 20.17 27.08 12.94
CA LEU A 151 19.64 27.82 11.80
C LEU A 151 20.52 27.48 10.58
N PRO A 152 19.96 27.46 9.35
CA PRO A 152 20.58 26.81 8.19
C PRO A 152 21.36 27.78 7.29
N THR A 153 21.90 27.23 6.18
CA THR A 153 22.30 27.82 4.86
C THR A 153 23.83 27.89 4.62
N PRO A 154 24.33 27.93 3.37
CA PRO A 154 24.19 27.03 2.20
C PRO A 154 25.56 26.46 1.73
N GLY A 155 25.53 25.58 0.71
CA GLY A 155 26.68 24.83 0.23
C GLY A 155 27.78 25.62 -0.48
N LEU A 156 28.95 24.98 -0.57
CA LEU A 156 29.96 25.18 -1.61
C LEU A 156 30.74 23.88 -1.82
N GLU A 157 30.85 23.54 -3.10
CA GLU A 157 31.60 22.49 -3.77
C GLU A 157 33.11 22.69 -3.62
N GLN A 158 33.90 21.63 -3.34
CA GLN A 158 35.25 21.46 -3.91
C GLN A 158 35.93 20.13 -3.53
N LYS A 159 36.07 19.29 -4.57
CA LYS A 159 37.26 18.56 -5.04
C LYS A 159 38.38 18.19 -4.04
N ALA A 160 38.71 16.89 -4.06
CA ALA A 160 39.76 16.19 -3.34
C ALA A 160 41.20 16.70 -3.58
N PRO A 161 42.12 16.33 -2.66
CA PRO A 161 43.48 15.97 -3.02
C PRO A 161 43.78 14.48 -2.74
N VAL A 162 44.52 13.90 -3.67
CA VAL A 162 45.21 12.61 -3.60
C VAL A 162 46.34 12.70 -2.58
N HIS A 163 46.48 11.69 -1.71
CA HIS A 163 47.75 11.43 -1.02
C HIS A 163 48.05 9.93 -1.02
N GLU A 164 49.12 9.55 -1.72
CA GLU A 164 49.74 8.23 -1.67
C GLU A 164 50.38 7.96 -0.30
N GLY A 165 50.05 6.80 0.25
CA GLY A 165 51.01 5.84 0.80
C GLY A 165 51.71 6.17 2.13
N THR A 166 51.12 5.70 3.24
CA THR A 166 51.86 4.85 4.18
C THR A 166 50.92 3.74 4.67
N GLN A 167 51.32 2.49 4.44
CA GLN A 167 50.71 1.30 5.01
C GLN A 167 50.95 1.30 6.52
N ASP A 168 49.87 1.22 7.29
CA ASP A 168 49.83 0.45 8.53
C ASP A 168 48.53 -0.36 8.52
N ASP A 169 48.69 -1.64 8.84
CA ASP A 169 47.65 -2.67 8.92
C ASP A 169 46.47 -2.22 9.80
N ASP A 170 45.28 -2.13 9.20
CA ASP A 170 44.04 -2.73 9.70
C ASP A 170 42.88 -2.33 8.78
N ARG A 171 42.59 -3.20 7.81
CA ARG A 171 41.44 -3.12 6.91
C ARG A 171 40.37 -4.14 7.35
N PRO A 172 39.12 -3.97 6.91
CA PRO A 172 37.96 -3.71 7.75
C PRO A 172 37.17 -4.98 8.07
N GLY A 173 36.37 -4.93 9.14
CA GLY A 173 35.36 -5.95 9.45
C GLY A 173 34.30 -6.07 8.34
N HIS A 174 34.60 -6.86 7.30
CA HIS A 174 33.60 -7.57 6.54
C HIS A 174 33.10 -8.70 7.44
N SER A 175 31.85 -8.60 7.90
CA SER A 175 31.16 -9.76 8.45
C SER A 175 31.14 -10.83 7.35
N SER A 176 32.02 -11.83 7.47
CA SER A 176 31.99 -12.98 6.59
C SER A 176 30.66 -13.70 6.82
N ALA A 177 29.93 -13.95 5.73
CA ALA A 177 28.68 -14.69 5.79
C ALA A 177 28.89 -16.05 6.48
N PRO A 178 27.91 -16.54 7.26
CA PRO A 178 28.02 -17.86 7.86
C PRO A 178 28.29 -18.92 6.78
N VAL A 179 29.16 -19.88 7.08
CA VAL A 179 29.52 -20.97 6.15
C VAL A 179 28.24 -21.65 5.63
N GLY A 180 28.13 -21.81 4.31
CA GLY A 180 26.97 -22.43 3.66
C GLY A 180 25.78 -21.49 3.39
N HIS A 181 25.91 -20.17 3.61
CA HIS A 181 24.91 -19.20 3.23
C HIS A 181 25.27 -18.48 1.92
N THR A 182 24.25 -18.15 1.14
CA THR A 182 24.32 -17.36 -0.10
C THR A 182 23.36 -16.17 0.00
N PRO A 183 23.58 -15.07 -0.76
CA PRO A 183 22.55 -14.05 -0.89
C PRO A 183 21.26 -14.70 -1.42
N LEU A 184 20.11 -14.26 -0.90
CA LEU A 184 18.80 -14.73 -1.36
C LEU A 184 18.71 -14.60 -2.88
N ALA A 185 18.47 -15.73 -3.56
CA ALA A 185 18.25 -15.78 -5.00
C ALA A 185 16.85 -15.26 -5.34
N LEU A 186 16.67 -13.95 -5.21
CA LEU A 186 15.45 -13.24 -5.57
C LEU A 186 15.63 -12.52 -6.90
N GLU A 187 14.81 -12.89 -7.87
CA GLU A 187 14.70 -12.19 -9.14
C GLU A 187 13.71 -11.04 -8.99
N LEU A 188 14.11 -9.81 -9.30
CA LEU A 188 13.20 -8.67 -9.25
C LEU A 188 12.64 -8.39 -10.65
N PRO A 189 11.34 -8.07 -10.79
CA PRO A 189 10.78 -7.57 -12.04
C PRO A 189 11.43 -6.23 -12.41
N ARG A 190 11.31 -5.85 -13.69
CA ARG A 190 11.74 -4.52 -14.13
C ARG A 190 10.93 -3.44 -13.41
N ALA A 191 11.60 -2.37 -13.03
CA ALA A 191 10.96 -1.16 -12.54
C ALA A 191 9.99 -0.62 -13.60
N GLN A 192 8.71 -0.56 -13.25
CA GLN A 192 7.65 0.03 -14.06
C GLN A 192 6.79 0.88 -13.16
N PHE A 193 6.52 2.11 -13.60
CA PHE A 193 5.64 3.05 -12.92
C PHE A 193 4.94 3.87 -13.99
N ILE A 194 3.62 3.94 -13.93
CA ILE A 194 2.78 4.64 -14.89
C ILE A 194 2.18 5.87 -14.21
N GLY A 195 2.21 6.99 -14.92
CA GLY A 195 1.61 8.24 -14.46
C GLY A 195 2.45 9.02 -13.44
N THR A 196 1.88 10.12 -12.97
CA THR A 196 2.48 10.92 -11.89
C THR A 196 2.23 10.22 -10.56
N PRO A 197 3.25 10.01 -9.71
CA PRO A 197 3.03 9.45 -8.38
C PRO A 197 1.99 10.24 -7.60
N GLU A 198 1.01 9.56 -7.01
CA GLU A 198 0.06 10.20 -6.10
C GLU A 198 0.79 10.85 -4.94
N ASP A 199 0.27 11.98 -4.45
CA ASP A 199 0.83 12.66 -3.30
C ASP A 199 0.52 11.91 -2.00
N ILE A 200 1.38 10.96 -1.68
CA ILE A 200 1.33 10.15 -0.45
C ILE A 200 1.90 10.86 0.79
N ARG A 201 2.29 12.15 0.72
CA ARG A 201 2.90 12.88 1.85
C ARG A 201 1.97 13.03 3.06
N HIS A 202 0.66 12.88 2.85
CA HIS A 202 -0.34 12.90 3.91
C HIS A 202 -0.27 11.64 4.80
N LEU A 203 0.29 10.54 4.29
CA LEU A 203 0.47 9.32 5.04
C LEU A 203 1.67 9.47 5.99
N ARG A 204 1.39 9.53 7.27
CA ARG A 204 2.41 9.71 8.31
C ARG A 204 3.18 8.40 8.50
N ALA A 205 4.49 8.51 8.73
CA ALA A 205 5.34 7.39 9.14
C ALA A 205 5.36 6.20 8.16
N ILE A 206 5.50 6.48 6.86
CA ILE A 206 5.82 5.51 5.82
C ILE A 206 7.35 5.40 5.66
N ARG A 207 7.82 4.21 5.29
CA ARG A 207 9.22 3.98 4.94
C ARG A 207 9.63 4.87 3.75
N PRO A 208 10.76 5.59 3.81
CA PRO A 208 11.24 6.33 2.65
C PRO A 208 11.53 5.37 1.48
N PRO A 209 11.39 5.84 0.22
CA PRO A 209 11.81 5.06 -0.94
C PRO A 209 13.27 4.61 -0.81
N ARG A 210 13.57 3.37 -1.20
CA ARG A 210 14.95 2.87 -1.23
C ARG A 210 15.73 3.61 -2.32
N VAL A 211 17.01 3.86 -2.04
CA VAL A 211 17.97 4.40 -3.00
C VAL A 211 19.08 3.37 -3.21
N GLY A 212 19.38 3.06 -4.47
CA GLY A 212 20.43 2.11 -4.86
C GLY A 212 19.98 0.65 -4.91
N GLU A 213 20.93 -0.23 -5.20
CA GLU A 213 20.67 -1.67 -5.27
C GLU A 213 20.26 -2.26 -3.92
N ARG A 214 19.32 -3.19 -3.97
CA ARG A 214 18.86 -3.87 -2.76
C ARG A 214 19.85 -4.92 -2.29
N THR A 215 20.37 -4.74 -1.09
CA THR A 215 21.13 -5.78 -0.39
C THR A 215 20.22 -6.98 -0.07
N MET A 216 20.53 -8.14 -0.63
CA MET A 216 19.80 -9.38 -0.35
C MET A 216 20.22 -10.00 0.99
N PRO A 217 19.28 -10.53 1.78
CA PRO A 217 19.62 -11.22 3.03
C PRO A 217 20.40 -12.51 2.72
N MET A 218 21.34 -12.85 3.60
CA MET A 218 22.06 -14.13 3.52
C MET A 218 21.17 -15.25 4.07
N VAL A 219 20.96 -16.30 3.27
CA VAL A 219 20.15 -17.48 3.63
C VAL A 219 20.94 -18.77 3.34
N PRO A 220 20.62 -19.90 3.97
CA PRO A 220 21.23 -21.18 3.59
C PRO A 220 21.09 -21.46 2.08
N ALA A 221 22.13 -22.05 1.48
CA ALA A 221 22.17 -22.28 0.03
C ALA A 221 21.08 -23.24 -0.48
N ASP A 222 20.42 -23.99 0.41
CA ASP A 222 19.31 -24.90 0.10
C ASP A 222 17.92 -24.23 0.18
N VAL A 223 17.86 -22.91 0.36
CA VAL A 223 16.63 -22.12 0.37
C VAL A 223 16.23 -21.71 -1.05
N PHE A 224 14.97 -21.97 -1.41
CA PHE A 224 14.37 -21.58 -2.69
C PHE A 224 12.90 -21.17 -2.51
N ASN A 225 12.29 -20.58 -3.55
CA ASN A 225 10.87 -20.23 -3.52
C ASN A 225 10.00 -21.51 -3.54
N VAL A 226 9.46 -21.89 -2.38
CA VAL A 226 8.60 -23.06 -2.20
C VAL A 226 7.12 -22.76 -2.46
N ALA A 227 6.72 -21.50 -2.59
CA ALA A 227 5.34 -21.11 -2.86
C ALA A 227 4.94 -21.28 -4.33
N ARG A 228 5.91 -21.36 -5.26
CA ARG A 228 5.63 -21.40 -6.70
C ARG A 228 4.67 -22.55 -7.07
N GLY A 229 3.55 -22.18 -7.69
CA GLY A 229 2.49 -23.08 -8.14
C GLY A 229 1.70 -23.76 -7.03
N LYS A 230 1.81 -23.28 -5.79
CA LYS A 230 1.13 -23.88 -4.64
C LYS A 230 -0.35 -23.46 -4.56
N PRO A 231 -1.22 -24.29 -3.96
CA PRO A 231 -2.62 -23.93 -3.81
C PRO A 231 -2.81 -22.67 -2.99
N VAL A 232 -3.63 -21.76 -3.52
CA VAL A 232 -4.04 -20.52 -2.86
C VAL A 232 -5.53 -20.56 -2.59
N THR A 233 -5.91 -20.13 -1.38
CA THR A 233 -7.30 -19.90 -0.96
C THR A 233 -7.43 -18.49 -0.42
N ALA A 234 -8.62 -17.89 -0.44
CA ALA A 234 -8.82 -16.53 0.03
C ALA A 234 -10.14 -16.37 0.78
N SER A 235 -10.29 -15.26 1.51
CA SER A 235 -11.57 -14.85 2.09
C SER A 235 -12.63 -14.56 1.04
N ASP A 236 -12.20 -13.96 -0.07
CA ASP A 236 -13.02 -13.77 -1.26
C ASP A 236 -12.74 -14.91 -2.25
N THR A 237 -13.69 -15.84 -2.34
CA THR A 237 -13.56 -17.02 -3.21
C THR A 237 -13.84 -16.72 -4.68
N THR A 238 -14.33 -15.51 -4.99
CA THR A 238 -14.66 -15.06 -6.34
C THR A 238 -14.07 -13.67 -6.57
N PRO A 239 -12.73 -13.57 -6.76
CA PRO A 239 -12.06 -12.30 -7.02
C PRO A 239 -12.77 -11.51 -8.13
N VAL A 240 -12.80 -10.19 -7.98
CA VAL A 240 -13.35 -9.26 -8.98
C VAL A 240 -12.58 -9.36 -10.29
N LEU A 241 -11.25 -9.50 -10.20
CA LEU A 241 -10.34 -9.69 -11.33
C LEU A 241 -9.30 -10.76 -11.01
N GLY A 242 -8.88 -11.50 -12.04
CA GLY A 242 -7.81 -12.49 -11.95
C GLY A 242 -8.22 -13.81 -11.31
N GLU A 243 -7.26 -14.72 -11.19
CA GLU A 243 -7.45 -16.04 -10.58
C GLU A 243 -6.49 -16.22 -9.41
N LEU A 244 -6.94 -16.82 -8.29
CA LEU A 244 -6.12 -17.00 -7.08
C LEU A 244 -4.76 -17.70 -7.33
N LYS A 245 -4.68 -18.56 -8.35
CA LYS A 245 -3.43 -19.25 -8.73
C LYS A 245 -2.33 -18.29 -9.20
N MET A 246 -2.69 -17.09 -9.67
CA MET A 246 -1.75 -16.08 -10.13
C MET A 246 -0.86 -15.57 -9.00
N ILE A 247 -1.32 -15.62 -7.73
CA ILE A 247 -0.56 -15.15 -6.56
C ILE A 247 0.73 -15.94 -6.33
N THR A 248 0.90 -17.10 -6.98
CA THR A 248 2.11 -17.92 -6.84
C THR A 248 2.62 -18.45 -8.19
N ASP A 249 2.26 -17.82 -9.30
CA ASP A 249 2.59 -18.33 -10.63
C ASP A 249 4.02 -17.93 -11.09
N GLY A 250 4.69 -17.07 -10.32
CA GLY A 250 6.03 -16.55 -10.58
C GLY A 250 6.05 -15.30 -11.47
N ARG A 251 4.90 -14.80 -11.90
CA ARG A 251 4.76 -13.61 -12.75
C ARG A 251 4.50 -12.38 -11.90
N LYS A 252 5.58 -11.64 -11.68
CA LYS A 252 5.61 -10.42 -10.87
C LYS A 252 5.94 -9.20 -11.71
N GLU A 253 5.84 -9.29 -13.03
CA GLU A 253 6.03 -8.13 -13.90
C GLU A 253 4.97 -7.07 -13.58
N GLY A 254 5.39 -5.81 -13.50
CA GLY A 254 4.49 -4.67 -13.43
C GLY A 254 3.62 -4.65 -14.68
N SER A 255 2.46 -5.28 -14.62
CA SER A 255 1.48 -5.39 -15.70
C SER A 255 0.09 -5.30 -15.08
N ASN A 256 -0.95 -5.29 -15.92
CA ASN A 256 -2.33 -5.34 -15.42
C ASN A 256 -2.72 -6.73 -14.88
N ALA A 257 -1.83 -7.74 -14.91
CA ALA A 257 -2.10 -9.06 -14.37
C ALA A 257 -1.95 -9.07 -12.84
N HIS A 258 -3.08 -9.04 -12.14
CA HIS A 258 -3.16 -9.15 -10.68
C HIS A 258 -4.48 -9.79 -10.27
N VAL A 259 -4.56 -10.24 -9.03
CA VAL A 259 -5.80 -10.67 -8.39
C VAL A 259 -6.38 -9.50 -7.62
N GLU A 260 -7.64 -9.16 -7.88
CA GLU A 260 -8.40 -8.12 -7.17
C GLU A 260 -9.48 -8.75 -6.29
N LEU A 261 -9.34 -8.61 -4.97
CA LEU A 261 -10.31 -9.10 -3.99
C LEU A 261 -11.25 -7.97 -3.56
N ALA A 262 -12.42 -8.36 -3.04
CA ALA A 262 -13.43 -7.45 -2.52
C ALA A 262 -12.90 -6.41 -1.50
N PRO A 263 -13.65 -5.32 -1.27
CA PRO A 263 -13.23 -4.25 -0.37
C PRO A 263 -13.00 -4.67 1.09
N GLY A 264 -12.21 -3.85 1.80
CA GLY A 264 -11.97 -3.99 3.24
C GLY A 264 -11.13 -5.21 3.59
N ARG A 265 -11.34 -5.79 4.77
CA ARG A 265 -10.50 -6.88 5.30
C ARG A 265 -10.60 -8.13 4.46
N GLN A 266 -9.49 -8.48 3.79
CA GLN A 266 -9.31 -9.71 3.05
C GLN A 266 -8.07 -10.47 3.51
N TRP A 267 -8.00 -11.75 3.14
CA TRP A 267 -6.80 -12.55 3.27
C TRP A 267 -6.63 -13.53 2.11
N VAL A 268 -5.37 -13.86 1.83
CA VAL A 268 -4.97 -15.00 1.00
C VAL A 268 -4.15 -15.97 1.85
N ARG A 269 -4.30 -17.27 1.61
CA ARG A 269 -3.61 -18.35 2.32
C ARG A 269 -3.02 -19.31 1.30
N ILE A 270 -1.72 -19.52 1.41
CA ILE A 270 -0.93 -20.43 0.58
C ILE A 270 -0.68 -21.71 1.38
N ASP A 271 -0.97 -22.87 0.80
CA ASP A 271 -0.59 -24.18 1.34
C ASP A 271 0.73 -24.63 0.71
N LEU A 272 1.83 -24.62 1.48
CA LEU A 272 3.15 -25.05 0.99
C LEU A 272 3.24 -26.57 0.76
N LEU A 273 2.21 -27.33 1.15
CA LEU A 273 2.04 -28.78 1.07
C LEU A 273 2.96 -29.61 1.98
N ALA A 274 3.90 -28.97 2.68
CA ALA A 274 4.76 -29.57 3.71
C ALA A 274 5.17 -28.50 4.73
N ASP A 275 5.69 -28.94 5.88
CA ASP A 275 6.26 -28.03 6.87
C ASP A 275 7.64 -27.53 6.43
N HIS A 276 7.87 -26.23 6.57
CA HIS A 276 9.11 -25.59 6.15
C HIS A 276 9.71 -24.71 7.25
N GLU A 277 11.03 -24.52 7.19
CA GLU A 277 11.73 -23.40 7.81
C GLU A 277 11.74 -22.22 6.83
N ILE A 278 11.05 -21.13 7.17
CA ILE A 278 10.78 -19.98 6.31
C ILE A 278 11.76 -18.84 6.65
N PHE A 279 12.62 -18.52 5.69
CA PHE A 279 13.71 -17.54 5.82
C PHE A 279 13.34 -16.16 5.28
N ALA A 280 12.47 -16.10 4.29
CA ALA A 280 11.93 -14.86 3.77
C ALA A 280 10.56 -15.07 3.12
N VAL A 281 9.75 -14.02 3.14
CA VAL A 281 8.52 -13.89 2.34
C VAL A 281 8.63 -12.58 1.58
N VAL A 282 8.27 -12.60 0.30
CA VAL A 282 8.15 -11.39 -0.51
C VAL A 282 6.74 -11.31 -1.05
N VAL A 283 6.13 -10.15 -0.91
CA VAL A 283 4.80 -9.86 -1.48
C VAL A 283 4.91 -8.68 -2.43
N TRP A 284 4.28 -8.84 -3.59
CA TRP A 284 3.95 -7.74 -4.49
C TRP A 284 2.44 -7.60 -4.50
N HIS A 285 1.95 -6.45 -4.05
CA HIS A 285 0.61 -6.02 -4.40
C HIS A 285 0.63 -5.29 -5.75
N TYR A 286 -0.41 -4.55 -6.11
CA TYR A 286 -0.37 -3.73 -7.33
C TYR A 286 0.59 -2.55 -7.16
N PHE A 287 1.54 -2.39 -8.08
CA PHE A 287 2.64 -1.42 -7.95
C PHE A 287 2.92 -0.56 -9.18
N LEU A 288 2.08 -0.62 -10.22
CA LEU A 288 2.26 0.26 -11.39
C LEU A 288 1.98 1.74 -11.08
N THR A 289 1.24 2.02 -10.01
CA THR A 289 1.06 3.36 -9.44
C THR A 289 1.41 3.29 -7.96
N ALA A 290 1.80 4.42 -7.37
CA ALA A 290 2.18 4.45 -5.96
C ALA A 290 0.95 4.14 -5.10
N ARG A 291 1.02 3.05 -4.32
CA ARG A 291 -0.04 2.64 -3.41
C ARG A 291 0.54 2.14 -2.11
N VAL A 292 -0.21 2.33 -1.04
CA VAL A 292 0.10 1.79 0.28
C VAL A 292 -1.10 0.94 0.69
N TYR A 293 -0.85 -0.33 0.96
CA TYR A 293 -1.88 -1.24 1.44
C TYR A 293 -2.06 -1.11 2.94
N HIS A 294 -3.32 -1.06 3.36
CA HIS A 294 -3.68 -0.92 4.76
C HIS A 294 -3.63 -2.27 5.46
N ASP A 295 -3.17 -2.25 6.71
CA ASP A 295 -3.24 -3.34 7.67
C ASP A 295 -2.71 -4.68 7.11
N VAL A 296 -1.54 -4.63 6.48
CA VAL A 296 -0.85 -5.82 5.99
C VAL A 296 -0.28 -6.60 7.18
N VAL A 297 -0.73 -7.85 7.29
CA VAL A 297 -0.25 -8.81 8.30
C VAL A 297 0.11 -10.12 7.63
N ILE A 298 1.32 -10.63 7.87
CA ILE A 298 1.77 -11.92 7.37
C ILE A 298 1.96 -12.87 8.54
N GLN A 299 1.31 -14.03 8.47
CA GLN A 299 1.38 -15.08 9.47
C GLN A 299 1.78 -16.42 8.86
N THR A 300 2.50 -17.23 9.62
CA THR A 300 2.73 -18.65 9.32
C THR A 300 2.00 -19.53 10.33
N ALA A 301 1.59 -20.73 9.93
CA ALA A 301 0.93 -21.70 10.81
C ALA A 301 1.18 -23.14 10.34
N ASP A 302 0.96 -24.09 11.24
CA ASP A 302 1.09 -25.53 10.93
C ASP A 302 -0.22 -26.08 10.35
N ASP A 303 -1.35 -25.43 10.61
CA ASP A 303 -2.69 -25.85 10.18
C ASP A 303 -3.41 -24.81 9.33
N ALA A 304 -4.31 -25.27 8.47
CA ALA A 304 -5.05 -24.41 7.56
C ALA A 304 -5.98 -23.42 8.30
N ALA A 305 -6.46 -23.76 9.50
CA ALA A 305 -7.34 -22.90 10.27
C ALA A 305 -6.59 -21.76 11.00
N PHE A 306 -5.25 -21.80 11.04
CA PHE A 306 -4.40 -20.87 11.78
C PHE A 306 -4.74 -20.90 13.27
N THR A 307 -4.66 -22.09 13.87
CA THR A 307 -4.93 -22.34 15.29
C THR A 307 -3.74 -22.95 16.02
N ALA A 308 -2.83 -23.60 15.29
CA ALA A 308 -1.63 -24.25 15.80
C ALA A 308 -0.37 -23.48 15.36
N ASN A 309 0.45 -23.13 16.36
CA ASN A 309 1.77 -22.52 16.15
C ASN A 309 1.78 -21.29 15.23
N VAL A 310 0.74 -20.45 15.35
CA VAL A 310 0.62 -19.21 14.56
C VAL A 310 1.73 -18.24 14.93
N ARG A 311 2.47 -17.77 13.93
CA ARG A 311 3.54 -16.78 14.10
C ARG A 311 3.29 -15.61 13.17
N THR A 312 3.15 -14.41 13.72
CA THR A 312 3.13 -13.18 12.93
C THR A 312 4.56 -12.77 12.61
N ILE A 313 4.88 -12.67 11.32
CA ILE A 313 6.23 -12.32 10.85
C ILE A 313 6.32 -10.88 10.31
N PHE A 314 5.18 -10.27 10.04
CA PHE A 314 5.03 -8.86 9.67
C PHE A 314 3.64 -8.39 10.08
N ASN A 315 3.53 -7.19 10.63
CA ASN A 315 2.27 -6.55 11.01
C ASN A 315 2.41 -5.02 11.03
N ASN A 316 1.80 -4.35 10.05
CA ASN A 316 1.69 -2.88 10.02
C ASN A 316 0.31 -2.33 10.45
N ASP A 317 -0.59 -3.19 10.95
CA ASP A 317 -1.91 -2.86 11.52
C ASP A 317 -1.76 -2.23 12.91
N ARG A 318 -1.51 -0.92 12.96
CA ARG A 318 -1.15 -0.20 14.19
C ARG A 318 -2.32 0.04 15.14
N ASP A 319 -3.53 0.15 14.62
CA ASP A 319 -4.73 0.34 15.43
C ASP A 319 -5.49 -0.98 15.68
N ASN A 320 -4.91 -2.10 15.24
CA ASN A 320 -5.44 -3.45 15.43
C ASN A 320 -6.84 -3.59 14.81
N SER A 321 -7.06 -2.95 13.67
CA SER A 321 -8.31 -2.98 12.91
C SER A 321 -8.69 -4.42 12.49
N LEU A 322 -7.67 -5.27 12.24
CA LEU A 322 -7.85 -6.68 11.87
C LEU A 322 -8.13 -7.58 13.07
N ARG A 323 -7.87 -7.10 14.29
CA ARG A 323 -7.96 -7.87 15.54
C ARG A 323 -6.96 -9.02 15.62
N LEU A 324 -5.78 -8.84 15.02
CA LEU A 324 -4.67 -9.82 15.01
C LEU A 324 -3.49 -9.42 15.92
N GLY A 325 -3.66 -8.36 16.71
CA GLY A 325 -2.64 -7.75 17.55
C GLY A 325 -2.14 -6.44 16.96
N ILE A 326 -1.64 -5.56 17.82
CA ILE A 326 -1.07 -4.26 17.42
C ILE A 326 0.24 -4.50 16.65
N GLY A 327 0.29 -3.96 15.44
CA GLY A 327 1.45 -3.97 14.55
C GLY A 327 2.43 -2.83 14.83
N TYR A 328 3.70 -3.10 14.53
CA TYR A 328 4.80 -2.14 14.70
C TYR A 328 5.62 -1.95 13.43
N ASP A 329 5.39 -2.77 12.40
CA ASP A 329 6.06 -2.62 11.13
C ASP A 329 5.63 -1.33 10.44
N THR A 330 6.59 -0.71 9.75
CA THR A 330 6.37 0.56 9.07
C THR A 330 5.67 0.29 7.74
N PRO A 331 4.53 0.96 7.44
CA PRO A 331 3.93 0.92 6.12
C PRO A 331 4.92 1.30 5.01
N TYR A 332 4.68 0.77 3.82
CA TYR A 332 5.56 0.92 2.67
C TYR A 332 4.75 1.23 1.42
N VAL A 333 5.38 1.85 0.44
CA VAL A 333 4.82 2.02 -0.90
C VAL A 333 5.23 0.80 -1.71
N ASP A 334 4.26 0.09 -2.25
CA ASP A 334 4.53 -1.05 -3.13
C ASP A 334 5.24 -0.58 -4.41
N ASN A 335 6.24 -1.35 -4.84
CA ASN A 335 7.05 -1.09 -6.02
C ASN A 335 7.57 -2.43 -6.62
N HIS A 336 8.37 -2.35 -7.68
CA HIS A 336 8.95 -3.53 -8.32
C HIS A 336 9.82 -4.41 -7.40
N GLU A 337 10.33 -3.90 -6.27
CA GLU A 337 11.10 -4.69 -5.32
C GLU A 337 10.23 -5.55 -4.37
N GLY A 338 8.93 -5.24 -4.30
CA GLY A 338 7.98 -5.80 -3.33
C GLY A 338 8.36 -5.51 -1.88
N GLU A 339 7.54 -5.99 -0.95
CA GLU A 339 7.92 -6.01 0.46
C GLU A 339 8.59 -7.34 0.81
N LEU A 340 9.89 -7.28 1.09
CA LEU A 340 10.65 -8.40 1.65
C LEU A 340 10.57 -8.39 3.17
N VAL A 341 9.99 -9.46 3.70
CA VAL A 341 9.94 -9.78 5.12
C VAL A 341 10.96 -10.86 5.41
N VAL A 342 11.86 -10.59 6.37
CA VAL A 342 12.85 -11.56 6.86
C VAL A 342 12.55 -11.85 8.33
N PRO A 343 11.87 -12.97 8.65
CA PRO A 343 11.51 -13.33 10.02
C PRO A 343 12.73 -13.44 10.93
N ARG A 344 12.62 -12.88 12.14
CA ARG A 344 13.64 -13.00 13.20
C ARG A 344 12.95 -13.37 14.51
N PRO A 345 13.07 -14.62 15.00
CA PRO A 345 13.81 -15.75 14.42
C PRO A 345 13.19 -16.31 13.13
N VAL A 346 13.90 -17.24 12.46
CA VAL A 346 13.38 -18.01 11.32
C VAL A 346 12.03 -18.61 11.67
N ALA A 347 11.04 -18.41 10.80
CA ALA A 347 9.68 -18.87 11.04
C ALA A 347 9.53 -20.35 10.62
N ARG A 348 8.47 -21.00 11.10
CA ARG A 348 8.11 -22.37 10.71
C ARG A 348 6.62 -22.45 10.43
N GLY A 349 6.26 -23.37 9.54
CA GLY A 349 4.88 -23.74 9.26
C GLY A 349 4.70 -24.32 7.86
N ARG A 350 3.49 -24.82 7.60
CA ARG A 350 3.03 -25.28 6.29
C ARG A 350 2.22 -24.23 5.55
N TYR A 351 1.53 -23.35 6.27
CA TYR A 351 0.66 -22.34 5.68
C TYR A 351 1.23 -20.95 5.90
N VAL A 352 1.08 -20.10 4.88
CA VAL A 352 1.35 -18.66 4.96
C VAL A 352 0.06 -17.92 4.65
N ARG A 353 -0.36 -16.99 5.51
CA ARG A 353 -1.54 -16.14 5.29
C ARG A 353 -1.13 -14.68 5.30
N LEU A 354 -1.58 -13.95 4.29
CA LEU A 354 -1.39 -12.52 4.15
C LEU A 354 -2.76 -11.86 4.26
N TRP A 355 -2.87 -10.87 5.14
CA TRP A 355 -4.04 -10.02 5.29
C TRP A 355 -3.79 -8.66 4.64
N SER A 356 -4.85 -8.00 4.22
CA SER A 356 -4.88 -6.61 3.76
C SER A 356 -6.28 -6.02 3.98
N ASN A 357 -6.40 -4.69 4.02
CA ASN A 357 -7.64 -3.98 4.32
C ASN A 357 -7.88 -2.76 3.41
N GLY A 358 -7.76 -2.97 2.10
CA GLY A 358 -7.82 -1.91 1.10
C GLY A 358 -6.48 -1.20 0.90
N ASN A 359 -6.50 -0.08 0.18
CA ASN A 359 -5.32 0.73 -0.09
C ASN A 359 -5.67 2.23 -0.23
N THR A 360 -4.64 3.03 -0.44
CA THR A 360 -4.78 4.50 -0.52
C THR A 360 -5.47 5.04 -1.75
N SER A 361 -5.58 4.25 -2.83
CA SER A 361 -6.25 4.67 -4.07
C SER A 361 -7.70 4.18 -4.13
N ASN A 362 -8.03 3.04 -3.51
CA ASN A 362 -9.40 2.51 -3.40
C ASN A 362 -9.53 1.48 -2.26
N ASP A 363 -10.77 1.07 -1.97
CA ASP A 363 -11.06 0.14 -0.86
C ASP A 363 -10.71 -1.33 -1.16
N LEU A 364 -10.24 -1.67 -2.38
CA LEU A 364 -9.99 -3.04 -2.85
C LEU A 364 -8.59 -3.55 -2.46
N ASN A 365 -8.40 -4.87 -2.52
CA ASN A 365 -7.11 -5.50 -2.23
C ASN A 365 -6.56 -6.14 -3.49
N HIS A 366 -5.26 -5.96 -3.75
CA HIS A 366 -4.63 -6.50 -4.96
C HIS A 366 -3.42 -7.31 -4.62
N TYR A 367 -3.30 -8.50 -5.19
CA TYR A 367 -2.10 -9.32 -5.10
C TYR A 367 -1.57 -9.62 -6.49
N VAL A 368 -0.29 -9.34 -6.71
CA VAL A 368 0.41 -9.72 -7.94
C VAL A 368 1.08 -11.07 -7.74
N GLU A 369 1.96 -11.19 -6.75
CA GLU A 369 2.71 -12.42 -6.48
C GLU A 369 3.13 -12.48 -5.00
N VAL A 370 3.24 -13.69 -4.45
CA VAL A 370 3.82 -13.97 -3.15
C VAL A 370 4.84 -15.10 -3.30
N GLU A 371 6.08 -14.81 -2.94
CA GLU A 371 7.17 -15.79 -2.93
C GLU A 371 7.54 -16.13 -1.49
N VAL A 372 7.70 -17.43 -1.20
CA VAL A 372 8.09 -17.92 0.14
C VAL A 372 9.40 -18.67 0.01
N TYR A 373 10.46 -18.10 0.57
CA TYR A 373 11.80 -18.68 0.53
C TYR A 373 12.04 -19.51 1.78
N ALA A 374 12.07 -20.83 1.57
CA ALA A 374 12.11 -21.78 2.66
C ALA A 374 12.87 -23.05 2.27
N ARG A 375 13.06 -23.94 3.25
CA ARG A 375 13.47 -25.33 3.01
C ARG A 375 12.60 -26.28 3.84
N PRO A 376 12.45 -27.56 3.45
CA PRO A 376 11.69 -28.52 4.24
C PRO A 376 12.25 -28.67 5.66
N VAL A 377 11.36 -28.86 6.63
CA VAL A 377 11.77 -29.28 7.98
C VAL A 377 12.43 -30.67 7.88
N LYS A 378 13.63 -30.81 8.48
CA LYS A 378 14.33 -32.09 8.60
C LYS A 378 13.75 -32.99 9.68
#